data_AF-A0AAW2TN98-F1
#
_entry.id   AF-A0AAW2TN98-F1
#
_cell.length_a   1.000
_cell.length_b   1.000
_cell.length_c   1.000
_cell.angle_alpha   90.00
_cell.angle_beta   90.00
_cell.angle_gamma   90.00
#
_symmetry.space_group_name_H-M   'P 1'
#
loop_
_entity.id
_entity.type
_entity.pdbx_description
1 polymer ?
#
loop_
_entity_poly.entity_id
_entity_poly.type
_entity_poly.pdbx_seq_one_letter_code
_entity_poly.pdbx_strand_id
1 'polypeptide(L)'
;MLAERNIPFSEYIMAEELLVHFRAPSHLPAYNGTIDPAEHIRKFKNAALLHRSFAEFRCLFQHQFASSKKYRKSAISLFGIKQEEKETLRTYAQHFNIAILEVPTVHQQVLVSAFTQGLRGGPLFESLAKKPTTDFLDVPVRAEKHMNLEDA
;
A
#
# COMPACT_ATOMS: atom_id res chain seq x y z
N MET A 1 -2.39 -5.52 25.51
CA MET A 1 -1.56 -6.47 24.75
C MET A 1 -2.37 -6.86 23.53
N LEU A 2 -2.12 -6.23 22.38
CA LEU A 2 -2.90 -6.47 21.17
C LEU A 2 -2.34 -7.72 20.49
N ALA A 3 -3.24 -8.67 20.23
CA ALA A 3 -2.97 -9.93 19.56
C ALA A 3 -2.07 -9.70 18.35
N GLU A 4 -0.98 -10.47 18.29
CA GLU A 4 -0.18 -10.64 17.07
C GLU A 4 -1.14 -10.84 15.91
N ARG A 5 -1.14 -9.89 14.97
CA ARG A 5 -1.89 -10.01 13.72
C ARG A 5 -1.46 -11.34 13.11
N ASN A 6 -2.36 -12.31 13.13
CA ASN A 6 -2.15 -13.64 12.58
C ASN A 6 -1.96 -13.47 11.07
N ILE A 7 -0.70 -13.35 10.62
CA ILE A 7 -0.36 -13.21 9.21
C ILE A 7 -0.74 -14.54 8.57
N PRO A 8 -1.59 -14.58 7.52
CA PRO A 8 -2.15 -15.83 7.00
C PRO A 8 -1.16 -16.76 6.29
N PHE A 9 0.15 -16.56 6.50
CA PHE A 9 1.25 -17.33 5.91
C PHE A 9 2.44 -17.32 6.90
N SER A 10 3.12 -18.46 7.04
CA SER A 10 4.20 -18.60 8.04
C SER A 10 5.37 -17.66 7.76
N GLU A 11 6.03 -17.16 8.82
CA GLU A 11 7.21 -16.27 8.72
C GLU A 11 8.30 -16.84 7.83
N TYR A 12 8.48 -18.16 7.82
CA TYR A 12 9.45 -18.86 6.97
C TYR A 12 9.19 -18.65 5.47
N ILE A 13 7.94 -18.67 5.03
CA ILE A 13 7.58 -18.43 3.63
C ILE A 13 7.82 -16.96 3.28
N MET A 14 7.61 -16.04 4.23
CA MET A 14 7.91 -14.61 4.06
C MET A 14 9.42 -14.33 4.05
N ALA A 15 10.25 -15.17 4.67
CA ALA A 15 11.69 -15.00 4.76
C ALA A 15 12.47 -15.61 3.57
N GLU A 16 11.80 -16.37 2.71
CA GLU A 16 12.45 -17.03 1.57
C GLU A 16 12.93 -16.00 0.52
N GLU A 17 14.23 -16.04 0.19
CA GLU A 17 14.80 -15.24 -0.90
C GLU A 17 14.54 -15.91 -2.27
N LEU A 18 14.20 -15.09 -3.26
CA LEU A 18 13.88 -15.56 -4.61
C LEU A 18 15.12 -16.12 -5.33
N LEU A 19 14.96 -17.21 -6.07
CA LEU A 19 16.05 -17.75 -6.90
C LEU A 19 16.43 -16.76 -8.01
N VAL A 20 17.73 -16.47 -8.12
CA VAL A 20 18.31 -15.45 -9.02
C VAL A 20 17.98 -15.67 -10.51
N HIS A 21 17.64 -16.90 -10.92
CA HIS A 21 17.37 -17.26 -12.32
C HIS A 21 15.94 -17.71 -12.58
N PHE A 22 15.07 -17.62 -11.59
CA PHE A 22 13.68 -18.01 -11.79
C PHE A 22 12.98 -17.04 -12.75
N ARG A 23 12.23 -17.61 -13.70
CA ARG A 23 11.26 -16.88 -14.51
C ARG A 23 9.87 -17.37 -14.15
N ALA A 24 9.03 -16.46 -13.67
CA ALA A 24 7.62 -16.75 -13.46
C ALA A 24 6.99 -17.19 -14.79
N PRO A 25 6.06 -18.15 -14.77
CA PRO A 25 5.30 -18.47 -15.96
C PRO A 25 4.56 -17.21 -16.44
N SER A 26 4.79 -16.78 -17.68
CA SER A 26 4.21 -15.54 -18.23
C SER A 26 2.68 -15.51 -18.22
N HIS A 27 2.05 -16.68 -18.17
CA HIS A 27 0.59 -16.85 -18.08
C HIS A 27 0.04 -16.73 -16.65
N LEU A 28 0.90 -16.60 -15.65
CA LEU A 28 0.55 -16.48 -14.22
C LEU A 28 1.26 -15.27 -13.61
N PRO A 29 0.74 -14.05 -13.85
CA PRO A 29 1.26 -12.87 -13.18
C PRO A 29 1.01 -12.94 -11.67
N ALA A 30 1.81 -12.21 -10.90
CA ALA A 30 1.59 -12.02 -9.47
C ALA A 30 0.18 -11.46 -9.20
N TYR A 31 -0.45 -11.91 -8.11
CA TYR A 31 -1.71 -11.33 -7.68
C TYR A 31 -1.48 -9.91 -7.13
N ASN A 32 -1.94 -8.91 -7.87
CA ASN A 32 -1.79 -7.49 -7.52
C ASN A 32 -3.02 -6.91 -6.79
N GLY A 33 -4.09 -7.69 -6.65
CA GLY A 33 -5.36 -7.27 -6.03
C GLY A 33 -6.37 -6.63 -6.99
N THR A 34 -6.07 -6.51 -8.29
CA THR A 34 -6.97 -5.86 -9.27
C THR A 34 -7.69 -6.85 -10.19
N ILE A 35 -7.32 -8.13 -10.14
CA ILE A 35 -7.95 -9.21 -10.91
C ILE A 35 -8.91 -10.01 -10.02
N ASP A 36 -9.92 -10.64 -10.63
CA ASP A 36 -10.87 -11.49 -9.91
C ASP A 36 -10.12 -12.59 -9.11
N PRO A 37 -10.26 -12.63 -7.76
CA PRO A 37 -9.61 -13.65 -6.95
C PRO A 37 -9.96 -15.08 -7.36
N ALA A 38 -11.21 -15.34 -7.76
CA ALA A 38 -11.65 -16.68 -8.14
C ALA A 38 -10.99 -17.14 -9.44
N GLU A 39 -10.94 -16.25 -10.43
CA GLU A 39 -10.24 -16.48 -11.68
C GLU A 39 -8.73 -16.71 -11.45
N HIS A 40 -8.10 -15.90 -10.58
CA HIS A 40 -6.68 -16.03 -10.26
C HIS A 40 -6.36 -17.39 -9.62
N ILE A 41 -7.16 -17.80 -8.62
CA ILE A 41 -7.01 -19.10 -7.95
C ILE A 41 -7.18 -20.24 -8.96
N ARG A 42 -8.15 -20.14 -9.89
CA ARG A 42 -8.36 -21.15 -10.92
C ARG A 42 -7.14 -21.29 -11.84
N LYS A 43 -6.56 -20.18 -12.30
CA LYS A 43 -5.35 -20.20 -13.13
C LYS A 43 -4.17 -20.82 -12.38
N PHE A 44 -3.96 -20.44 -11.12
CA PHE A 44 -2.88 -20.97 -10.30
C PHE A 44 -3.02 -22.48 -10.07
N LYS A 45 -4.23 -22.94 -9.72
CA LYS A 45 -4.53 -24.38 -9.58
C LYS A 45 -4.23 -25.15 -10.86
N ASN A 46 -4.62 -24.62 -12.02
CA ASN A 46 -4.36 -25.28 -13.28
C ASN A 46 -2.86 -25.43 -13.58
N ALA A 47 -2.03 -24.42 -13.31
CA ALA A 47 -0.59 -24.58 -13.48
C ALA A 47 0.04 -25.49 -12.43
N ALA A 48 -0.40 -25.40 -11.17
CA ALA A 48 0.02 -26.30 -10.11
C ALA A 48 -0.20 -27.78 -10.47
N LEU A 49 -1.32 -28.10 -11.12
CA LEU A 49 -1.65 -29.45 -11.60
C LEU A 49 -0.80 -29.91 -12.79
N LEU A 50 -0.14 -29.00 -13.51
CA LEU A 50 0.75 -29.34 -14.63
C LEU A 50 2.19 -29.67 -14.17
N HIS A 51 2.52 -29.41 -12.90
CA HIS A 51 3.82 -29.74 -12.33
C HIS A 51 3.89 -31.23 -11.95
N ARG A 52 5.01 -31.88 -12.29
CA ARG A 52 5.16 -33.34 -12.17
C ARG A 52 5.65 -33.78 -10.80
N SER A 53 6.03 -32.85 -9.94
CA SER A 53 6.53 -33.13 -8.59
C SER A 53 6.13 -32.07 -7.57
N PHE A 54 6.10 -32.46 -6.29
CA PHE A 54 5.88 -31.54 -5.18
C PHE A 54 6.98 -30.47 -5.08
N ALA A 55 8.21 -30.79 -5.47
CA ALA A 55 9.32 -29.84 -5.48
C ALA A 55 9.10 -28.71 -6.49
N GLU A 56 8.62 -29.03 -7.69
CA GLU A 56 8.25 -28.05 -8.72
C GLU A 56 7.06 -27.19 -8.28
N PHE A 57 6.03 -27.80 -7.70
CA PHE A 57 4.88 -27.08 -7.15
C PHE A 57 5.29 -26.12 -6.02
N ARG A 58 6.12 -26.58 -5.08
CA ARG A 58 6.65 -25.76 -3.98
C ARG A 58 7.41 -24.55 -4.51
N CYS A 59 8.23 -24.75 -5.54
CA CYS A 59 8.95 -23.66 -6.21
C CYS A 59 7.96 -22.65 -6.82
N LEU A 60 6.95 -23.10 -7.58
CA LEU A 60 5.94 -22.21 -8.17
C LEU A 60 5.17 -21.43 -7.08
N PHE A 61 4.78 -22.09 -6.00
CA PHE A 61 4.08 -21.48 -4.87
C PHE A 61 4.92 -20.42 -4.17
N GLN A 62 6.16 -20.74 -3.79
CA GLN A 62 7.08 -19.78 -3.14
C GLN A 62 7.30 -18.55 -4.01
N HIS A 63 7.42 -18.70 -5.33
CA HIS A 63 7.60 -17.58 -6.25
C HIS A 63 6.33 -16.74 -6.45
N GLN A 64 5.16 -17.36 -6.62
CA GLN A 64 3.89 -16.63 -6.71
C GLN A 64 3.63 -15.86 -5.41
N PHE A 65 3.95 -16.47 -4.29
CA PHE A 65 3.81 -15.85 -2.98
C PHE A 65 4.78 -14.68 -2.79
N ALA A 66 6.07 -14.87 -3.07
CA ALA A 66 7.07 -13.81 -2.93
C ALA A 66 6.89 -12.66 -3.93
N SER A 67 6.36 -12.91 -5.13
CA SER A 67 6.03 -11.87 -6.10
C SER A 67 4.71 -11.15 -5.81
N SER A 68 3.75 -11.81 -5.17
CA SER A 68 2.53 -11.17 -4.65
C SER A 68 2.73 -10.50 -3.29
N LYS A 69 3.87 -10.75 -2.63
CA LYS A 69 4.27 -10.09 -1.39
C LYS A 69 4.39 -8.59 -1.64
N LYS A 70 3.36 -7.83 -1.24
CA LYS A 70 3.49 -6.39 -1.11
C LYS A 70 4.49 -6.12 0.02
N TYR A 71 5.69 -5.69 -0.34
CA TYR A 71 6.66 -5.22 0.64
C TYR A 71 6.00 -4.10 1.45
N ARG A 72 6.06 -4.22 2.77
CA ARG A 72 5.58 -3.18 3.68
C ARG A 72 6.30 -1.88 3.32
N LYS A 73 5.53 -0.82 3.03
CA LYS A 73 6.13 0.47 2.73
C LYS A 73 6.69 1.09 4.00
N SER A 74 7.84 1.75 3.88
CA SER A 74 8.42 2.54 4.97
C SER A 74 7.62 3.82 5.16
N ALA A 75 7.58 4.37 6.38
CA ALA A 75 6.98 5.68 6.63
C ALA A 75 7.59 6.79 5.74
N ILE A 76 8.84 6.64 5.32
CA ILE A 76 9.52 7.56 4.40
C ILE A 76 8.80 7.65 3.04
N SER A 77 8.16 6.57 2.57
CA SER A 77 7.48 6.59 1.27
C SER A 77 6.29 7.55 1.23
N LEU A 78 5.69 7.88 2.39
CA LEU A 78 4.56 8.81 2.47
C LEU A 78 4.95 10.23 2.02
N PHE A 79 6.21 10.61 2.19
CA PHE A 79 6.72 11.93 1.77
C PHE A 79 6.81 12.09 0.26
N GLY A 80 6.78 10.98 -0.49
CA GLY A 80 6.72 10.96 -1.95
C GLY A 80 5.32 11.21 -2.50
N ILE A 81 4.27 11.18 -1.66
CA ILE A 81 2.91 11.47 -2.09
C ILE A 81 2.74 12.98 -2.17
N LYS A 82 2.54 13.51 -3.37
CA LYS A 82 2.36 14.94 -3.65
C LYS A 82 0.99 15.18 -4.27
N GLN A 83 0.39 16.32 -3.95
CA GLN A 83 -0.80 16.80 -4.62
C GLN A 83 -0.43 17.32 -6.01
N GLU A 84 -1.02 16.75 -7.05
CA GLU A 84 -0.76 17.13 -8.44
C GLU A 84 -1.44 18.45 -8.82
N GLU A 85 -1.03 19.08 -9.94
CA GLU A 85 -1.47 20.42 -10.32
C GLU A 85 -2.97 20.61 -10.53
N LYS A 86 -3.64 19.55 -10.97
CA LYS A 86 -5.09 19.56 -11.24
C LYS A 86 -5.83 18.63 -10.28
N GLU A 87 -5.15 18.15 -9.24
CA GLU A 87 -5.73 17.24 -8.26
C GLU A 87 -6.36 18.05 -7.12
N THR A 88 -7.65 17.82 -6.92
CA THR A 88 -8.39 18.43 -5.81
C THR A 88 -7.89 17.92 -4.46
N LEU A 89 -8.11 18.68 -3.39
CA LEU A 89 -7.74 18.26 -2.04
C LEU A 89 -8.37 16.92 -1.64
N ARG A 90 -9.59 16.65 -2.11
CA ARG A 90 -10.31 15.40 -1.86
C ARG A 90 -9.59 14.20 -2.46
N THR A 91 -9.21 14.28 -3.72
CA THR A 91 -8.51 13.20 -4.43
C THR A 91 -7.13 12.95 -3.81
N TYR A 92 -6.40 14.02 -3.51
CA TYR A 92 -5.12 13.92 -2.80
C TYR A 92 -5.26 13.22 -1.44
N ALA A 93 -6.24 13.62 -0.62
CA ALA A 93 -6.48 13.02 0.68
C ALA A 93 -6.86 11.53 0.58
N GLN A 94 -7.63 11.15 -0.44
CA GLN A 94 -7.96 9.74 -0.70
C GLN A 94 -6.72 8.92 -1.03
N HIS A 95 -5.86 9.39 -1.93
CA HIS A 95 -4.61 8.71 -2.27
C HIS A 95 -3.66 8.60 -1.07
N PHE A 96 -3.54 9.68 -0.28
CA PHE A 96 -2.73 9.65 0.94
C PHE A 96 -3.26 8.63 1.96
N ASN A 97 -4.58 8.58 2.17
CA ASN A 97 -5.21 7.61 3.07
C ASN A 97 -4.98 6.16 2.62
N ILE A 98 -5.07 5.89 1.31
CA ILE A 98 -4.74 4.57 0.76
C ILE A 98 -3.27 4.21 1.03
N ALA A 99 -2.34 5.17 0.87
CA ALA A 99 -0.93 4.95 1.13
C ALA A 99 -0.62 4.67 2.62
N ILE A 100 -1.36 5.28 3.56
CA ILE A 100 -1.21 4.99 5.00
C ILE A 100 -1.50 3.51 5.30
N LEU A 101 -2.50 2.91 4.65
CA LEU A 101 -2.88 1.51 4.88
C LEU A 101 -1.78 0.51 4.48
N GLU A 102 -0.85 0.92 3.62
CA GLU A 102 0.29 0.11 3.20
C GLU A 102 1.49 0.18 4.17
N VAL A 103 1.40 1.00 5.21
CA VAL A 103 2.43 1.21 6.24
C VAL A 103 1.95 0.63 7.58
N PRO A 104 2.63 -0.38 8.16
CA PRO A 104 2.12 -1.16 9.31
C PRO A 104 1.90 -0.36 10.61
N THR A 105 2.77 0.61 10.89
CA THR A 105 2.71 1.49 12.06
C THR A 105 3.48 2.77 11.73
N VAL A 106 2.83 3.92 11.87
CA VAL A 106 3.45 5.22 11.63
C VAL A 106 3.00 6.22 12.69
N HIS A 107 3.95 6.99 13.22
CA HIS A 107 3.67 7.99 14.23
C HIS A 107 2.81 9.11 13.62
N GLN A 108 1.81 9.61 14.34
CA GLN A 108 0.90 10.64 13.83
C GLN A 108 1.64 11.89 13.34
N GLN A 109 2.69 12.31 14.06
CA GLN A 109 3.52 13.44 13.61
C GLN A 109 4.13 13.22 12.22
N VAL A 110 4.56 11.98 11.90
CA VAL A 110 5.09 11.66 10.57
C VAL A 110 3.99 11.74 9.52
N LEU A 111 2.76 11.30 9.84
CA LEU A 111 1.60 11.46 8.96
C LEU A 111 1.31 12.94 8.68
N VAL A 112 1.28 13.78 9.72
CA VAL A 112 1.03 15.22 9.58
C VAL A 112 2.12 15.88 8.74
N SER A 113 3.39 15.58 9.01
CA SER A 113 4.52 16.12 8.24
C SER A 113 4.48 15.69 6.78
N ALA A 114 4.26 14.40 6.50
CA ALA A 114 4.19 13.90 5.13
C ALA A 114 2.98 14.47 4.38
N PHE A 115 1.81 14.53 5.01
CA PHE A 115 0.61 15.11 4.41
C PHE A 115 0.81 16.59 4.10
N THR A 116 1.34 17.37 5.05
CA THR A 116 1.55 18.81 4.88
C THR A 116 2.61 19.11 3.81
N GLN A 117 3.69 18.33 3.75
CA GLN A 117 4.72 18.46 2.72
C GLN A 117 4.25 17.99 1.33
N GLY A 118 3.21 17.16 1.28
CA GLY A 118 2.60 16.72 0.02
C GLY A 118 1.62 17.71 -0.58
N LEU A 119 1.04 18.61 0.23
CA LEU A 119 0.12 19.63 -0.25
C LEU A 119 0.79 20.62 -1.20
N ARG A 120 0.01 21.11 -2.18
CA ARG A 120 0.35 22.34 -2.88
C ARG A 120 0.17 23.53 -1.93
N GLY A 121 0.88 24.62 -2.21
CA GLY A 121 0.62 25.90 -1.54
C GLY A 121 -0.85 26.28 -1.69
N GLY A 122 -1.47 26.76 -0.61
CA GLY A 122 -2.89 27.10 -0.59
C GLY A 122 -3.46 27.21 0.82
N PRO A 123 -4.79 27.45 0.94
CA PRO A 123 -5.43 27.77 2.22
C PRO A 123 -5.24 26.70 3.30
N LEU A 124 -5.31 25.41 2.94
CA LEU A 124 -5.09 24.32 3.89
C LEU A 124 -3.62 24.25 4.35
N PHE A 125 -2.67 24.38 3.42
CA PHE A 125 -1.24 24.42 3.75
C PHE A 125 -0.94 25.57 4.72
N GLU A 126 -1.45 26.77 4.42
CA GLU A 126 -1.29 27.93 5.31
C GLU A 126 -1.93 27.73 6.68
N SER A 127 -3.12 27.11 6.73
CA SER A 127 -3.83 26.80 7.97
C SER A 127 -3.02 25.85 8.87
N LEU A 128 -2.41 24.83 8.27
CA LEU A 128 -1.54 23.88 8.95
C LEU A 128 -0.20 24.51 9.37
N ALA A 129 0.37 25.40 8.55
CA ALA A 129 1.59 26.12 8.87
C ALA A 129 1.39 27.14 10.01
N LYS A 130 0.28 27.88 10.00
CA LYS A 130 -0.06 28.89 11.02
C LYS A 130 -0.41 28.24 12.37
N LYS A 131 -1.09 27.09 12.34
CA LYS A 131 -1.46 26.35 13.56
C LYS A 131 -1.01 24.89 13.43
N PRO A 132 0.28 24.59 13.68
CA PRO A 132 0.79 23.23 13.62
C PRO A 132 0.01 22.29 14.55
N THR A 133 -0.16 21.05 14.13
CA THR A 133 -0.74 19.97 14.94
C THR A 133 0.16 18.75 14.86
N THR A 134 0.18 17.95 15.92
CA THR A 134 0.82 16.62 15.93
C THR A 134 -0.22 15.50 15.85
N ASP A 135 -1.50 15.84 16.02
CA ASP A 135 -2.61 14.91 15.94
C ASP A 135 -3.10 14.83 14.50
N PHE A 136 -2.94 13.65 13.89
CA PHE A 136 -3.40 13.42 12.53
C PHE A 136 -4.94 13.43 12.43
N LEU A 137 -5.69 13.23 13.51
CA LEU A 137 -7.15 13.28 13.48
C LEU A 137 -7.69 14.70 13.23
N ASP A 138 -6.91 15.74 13.56
CA ASP A 138 -7.26 17.15 13.29
C ASP A 138 -7.05 17.53 11.81
N VAL A 139 -6.16 16.83 11.10
CA VAL A 139 -5.85 17.15 9.69
C VAL A 139 -7.05 16.94 8.75
N PRO A 140 -7.76 15.80 8.75
CA PRO A 140 -8.98 15.61 7.96
C PRO A 140 -10.07 16.64 8.24
N VAL A 141 -10.27 17.01 9.51
CA VAL A 141 -11.30 18.00 9.90
C VAL A 141 -11.01 19.35 9.24
N ARG A 142 -9.75 19.79 9.28
CA ARG A 142 -9.33 21.02 8.59
C ARG A 142 -9.43 20.86 7.08
N ALA A 143 -9.00 19.74 6.54
CA ALA A 143 -9.04 19.48 5.11
C ALA A 143 -10.46 19.53 4.56
N GLU A 144 -11.44 18.93 5.24
CA GLU A 144 -12.86 18.93 4.85
C GLU A 144 -13.44 20.35 4.78
N LYS A 145 -13.12 21.21 5.75
CA LYS A 145 -13.51 22.62 5.72
C LYS A 145 -13.01 23.34 4.46
N HIS A 146 -11.82 22.98 3.99
CA HIS A 146 -11.21 23.59 2.81
C HIS A 146 -11.63 22.93 1.49
N MET A 147 -11.96 21.64 1.47
CA MET A 147 -12.52 20.95 0.29
C MET A 147 -13.85 21.61 -0.13
N ASN A 148 -14.73 21.91 0.83
CA ASN A 148 -16.01 22.55 0.56
C ASN A 148 -15.89 23.98 -0.03
N LEU A 149 -14.73 24.62 0.11
CA LEU A 149 -14.44 25.93 -0.47
C LEU A 149 -13.80 25.83 -1.87
N GLU A 150 -13.16 24.70 -2.18
CA GLU A 150 -12.56 24.41 -3.49
C GLU A 150 -13.60 23.90 -4.48
N ASP A 151 -14.58 23.12 -3.98
CA ASP A 151 -15.68 22.54 -4.76
C ASP A 151 -16.87 23.52 -5.00
N ALA A 152 -16.80 24.76 -4.49
CA ALA A 152 -17.86 25.79 -4.55
C ALA A 152 -17.63 26.83 -5.65
#